data_AF-A0A481MVI8-F1
#
_entry.id   AF-A0A481MVI8-F1
#
_cell.length_a   1.000
_cell.length_b   1.000
_cell.length_c   1.000
_cell.angle_alpha   90.00
_cell.angle_beta   90.00
_cell.angle_gamma   90.00
#
_symmetry.space_group_name_H-M   'P 1'
#
loop_
_entity.id
_entity.type
_entity.pdbx_description
1 polymer ?
#
loop_
_entity_poly.entity_id
_entity_poly.type
_entity_poly.pdbx_seq_one_letter_code
_entity_poly.pdbx_strand_id
1 'polypeptide(L)'
;MSITYNLTMIISIMLIFTVLFSIMIQMNHIIMMLLLFEKMALSIFIMIMYKSSLTSMNSMPLILFLTMSVCEASLGLAILVSIIRANGNDYVSSLFMSKF
;
A
#
# COMPACT_ATOMS: atom_id res chain seq x y z
N MET A 1 17.27 22.30 -3.55
CA MET A 1 17.60 20.88 -3.29
C MET A 1 17.22 20.44 -1.88
N SER A 2 17.73 21.08 -0.81
CA SER A 2 17.34 20.71 0.57
C SER A 2 15.88 21.07 0.93
N ILE A 3 15.41 22.27 0.56
CA ILE A 3 14.03 22.71 0.82
C ILE A 3 13.02 21.85 0.06
N THR A 4 13.29 21.56 -1.21
CA THR A 4 12.44 20.68 -2.03
C THR A 4 12.36 19.28 -1.45
N TYR A 5 13.48 18.73 -0.94
CA TYR A 5 13.49 17.43 -0.25
C TYR A 5 12.63 17.43 1.01
N ASN A 6 12.81 18.43 1.89
CA ASN A 6 12.00 18.54 3.11
C ASN A 6 10.50 18.66 2.80
N LEU A 7 10.13 19.43 1.77
CA LEU A 7 8.75 19.53 1.32
C LEU A 7 8.21 18.17 0.84
N THR A 8 8.97 17.45 0.01
CA THR A 8 8.56 16.12 -0.48
C THR A 8 8.40 15.11 0.65
N MET A 9 9.27 15.13 1.66
CA MET A 9 9.16 14.27 2.84
C MET A 9 7.89 14.57 3.65
N ILE A 10 7.58 15.86 3.85
CA ILE A 10 6.35 16.28 4.54
C ILE A 10 5.12 15.81 3.76
N ILE A 11 5.11 15.99 2.43
CA ILE A 11 3.99 15.54 1.59
C ILE A 11 3.82 14.03 1.66
N SER A 12 4.90 13.23 1.55
CA SER A 12 4.80 11.77 1.64
C SER A 12 4.28 11.31 3.00
N ILE A 13 4.69 11.97 4.09
CA ILE A 13 4.20 11.67 5.44
C ILE A 13 2.70 11.98 5.55
N MET A 14 2.25 13.14 5.07
CA MET A 14 0.84 13.50 5.06
C MET A 14 0.01 12.51 4.25
N LEU A 15 0.51 12.06 3.10
CA LEU A 15 -0.14 11.04 2.29
C LEU A 15 -0.29 9.72 3.04
N ILE A 16 0.75 9.25 3.74
CA ILE A 16 0.68 8.03 4.55
C ILE A 16 -0.41 8.17 5.63
N PHE A 17 -0.47 9.29 6.35
CA PHE A 17 -1.51 9.52 7.35
C PHE A 17 -2.92 9.52 6.75
N THR A 18 -3.13 10.16 5.59
CA THR A 18 -4.43 10.13 4.93
C THR A 18 -4.83 8.72 4.50
N VAL A 19 -3.87 7.91 4.04
CA VAL A 19 -4.10 6.52 3.64
C VAL A 19 -4.48 5.68 4.85
N LEU A 20 -3.73 5.79 5.95
CA LEU A 20 -4.05 5.10 7.20
C LEU A 20 -5.44 5.47 7.71
N PHE A 21 -5.80 6.75 7.67
CA PHE A 21 -7.13 7.19 8.07
C PHE A 21 -8.23 6.64 7.14
N SER A 22 -8.00 6.64 5.82
CA SER A 22 -8.96 6.07 4.87
C SER A 22 -9.13 4.56 5.03
N ILE A 23 -8.06 3.84 5.39
CA ILE A 23 -8.10 2.41 5.69
C ILE A 23 -9.08 2.14 6.84
N MET A 24 -9.01 2.92 7.92
CA MET A 24 -9.90 2.75 9.07
C MET A 24 -11.39 2.96 8.72
N ILE A 25 -11.69 3.77 7.71
CA ILE A 25 -13.07 4.06 7.29
C ILE A 25 -13.58 3.02 6.28
N GLN A 26 -12.73 2.55 5.38
CA GLN A 26 -13.13 1.72 4.22
C GLN A 26 -13.06 0.20 4.48
N MET A 27 -13.05 -0.22 5.76
CA MET A 27 -12.93 -1.62 6.20
C MET A 27 -14.02 -2.58 5.68
N ASN A 28 -15.03 -2.11 4.96
CA ASN A 28 -16.13 -2.96 4.48
C ASN A 28 -15.80 -3.73 3.19
N HIS A 29 -15.03 -3.15 2.28
CA HIS A 29 -14.73 -3.74 0.97
C HIS A 29 -13.24 -4.09 0.85
N ILE A 30 -12.92 -5.37 0.70
CA ILE A 30 -11.52 -5.84 0.68
C ILE A 30 -10.75 -5.27 -0.52
N ILE A 31 -11.41 -5.08 -1.67
CA ILE A 31 -10.79 -4.46 -2.86
C ILE A 31 -10.34 -3.02 -2.57
N MET A 32 -11.16 -2.23 -1.87
CA MET A 32 -10.80 -0.85 -1.51
C MET A 32 -9.60 -0.84 -0.56
N MET A 33 -9.55 -1.79 0.36
CA MET A 33 -8.42 -1.96 1.28
C MET A 33 -7.11 -2.30 0.54
N LEU A 34 -7.14 -3.20 -0.46
CA LEU A 34 -5.99 -3.54 -1.29
C LEU A 34 -5.46 -2.33 -2.07
N LEU A 35 -6.36 -1.53 -2.66
CA LEU A 35 -5.99 -0.32 -3.40
C LEU A 35 -5.35 0.75 -2.51
N LEU A 36 -5.82 0.87 -1.27
CA LEU A 36 -5.18 1.75 -0.27
C LEU A 36 -3.79 1.25 0.12
N PHE A 37 -3.55 -0.06 0.12
CA PHE A 37 -2.23 -0.63 0.38
C PHE A 37 -1.24 -0.33 -0.74
N GLU A 38 -1.65 -0.43 -2.01
CA GLU A 38 -0.83 0.00 -3.15
C GLU A 38 -0.50 1.50 -3.09
N LYS A 39 -1.47 2.34 -2.70
CA LYS A 39 -1.25 3.78 -2.49
C LYS A 39 -0.22 4.04 -1.38
N MET A 40 -0.24 3.25 -0.30
CA MET A 40 0.77 3.32 0.77
C MET A 40 2.16 2.97 0.24
N ALA A 41 2.30 1.86 -0.50
CA ALA A 41 3.57 1.44 -1.09
C ALA A 41 4.15 2.51 -2.03
N LEU A 42 3.31 3.15 -2.84
CA LEU A 42 3.73 4.23 -3.75
C LEU A 42 4.24 5.47 -2.99
N SER A 43 3.61 5.86 -1.89
CA SER A 43 4.07 6.99 -1.06
C SER A 43 5.45 6.73 -0.44
N ILE A 44 5.71 5.49 -0.03
CA ILE A 44 7.01 5.06 0.52
C ILE A 44 8.07 5.01 -0.59
N PHE A 45 7.70 4.54 -1.79
CA PHE A 45 8.58 4.55 -2.95
C PHE A 45 9.09 5.96 -3.27
N ILE A 46 8.20 6.95 -3.30
CA ILE A 46 8.56 8.36 -3.53
C ILE A 46 9.56 8.84 -2.47
N MET A 47 9.35 8.50 -1.19
CA MET A 47 10.26 8.86 -0.10
C MET A 47 11.67 8.27 -0.29
N ILE A 48 11.76 6.99 -0.68
CA ILE A 48 13.03 6.30 -0.92
C ILE A 48 13.73 6.88 -2.16
N MET A 49 12.99 7.19 -3.23
CA MET A 49 13.52 7.81 -4.45
C MET A 49 14.22 9.13 -4.14
N TYR A 50 13.56 10.03 -3.42
CA TYR A 50 14.14 11.33 -3.04
C TYR A 50 15.31 11.19 -2.08
N LYS A 51 15.33 10.18 -1.21
CA LYS A 51 16.47 9.94 -0.33
C LYS A 51 17.68 9.38 -1.07
N SER A 52 17.46 8.48 -2.02
CA SER A 52 18.52 7.89 -2.84
C SER A 52 19.19 8.93 -3.75
N SER A 53 18.42 9.87 -4.30
CA SER A 53 18.97 10.96 -5.12
C SER A 53 19.82 11.93 -4.31
N LEU A 54 19.52 12.12 -3.02
CA LEU A 54 20.26 13.02 -2.14
C LEU A 54 21.58 12.41 -1.65
N THR A 55 21.61 11.10 -1.43
CA THR A 55 22.82 10.38 -1.00
C THR A 55 23.66 9.85 -2.16
N SER A 56 23.27 10.13 -3.42
CA SER A 56 23.90 9.57 -4.63
C SER A 56 24.07 8.04 -4.59
N MET A 57 23.15 7.37 -3.90
CA MET A 57 23.18 5.91 -3.79
C MET A 57 22.70 5.28 -5.09
N ASN A 58 23.20 4.09 -5.41
CA ASN A 58 22.71 3.31 -6.54
C ASN A 58 21.19 3.09 -6.42
N SER A 59 20.51 2.99 -7.55
CA SER A 59 19.06 2.77 -7.64
C SER A 59 18.62 1.32 -7.34
N MET A 60 19.56 0.40 -7.08
CA MET A 60 19.27 -1.00 -6.76
C MET A 60 18.23 -1.24 -5.63
N PRO A 61 18.30 -0.57 -4.45
CA PRO A 61 17.28 -0.72 -3.41
C PRO A 61 15.87 -0.33 -3.84
N LEU A 62 15.71 0.55 -4.84
CA LEU A 62 14.39 0.96 -5.34
C LEU A 62 13.72 -0.15 -6.17
N ILE A 63 14.50 -0.82 -7.01
CA ILE A 63 14.04 -1.95 -7.82
C ILE A 63 13.69 -3.12 -6.90
N LEU A 64 14.52 -3.38 -5.88
CA LEU A 64 14.24 -4.40 -4.87
C LEU A 64 12.97 -4.09 -4.08
N PHE A 65 12.76 -2.83 -3.68
CA PHE A 65 11.52 -2.42 -3.01
C PHE A 65 10.28 -2.63 -3.90
N LEU A 66 10.34 -2.22 -5.17
CA LEU A 66 9.23 -2.38 -6.11
C LEU A 66 8.87 -3.85 -6.33
N THR A 67 9.86 -4.71 -6.58
CA THR A 67 9.61 -6.16 -6.79
C THR A 67 8.95 -6.80 -5.57
N MET A 68 9.44 -6.52 -4.36
CA MET A 68 8.81 -7.00 -3.13
C MET A 68 7.38 -6.46 -2.95
N SER A 69 7.14 -5.18 -3.26
CA SER A 69 5.79 -4.59 -3.16
C SER A 69 4.78 -5.23 -4.12
N VAL A 70 5.20 -5.58 -5.34
CA VAL A 70 4.34 -6.24 -6.33
C VAL A 70 4.06 -7.69 -5.91
N CYS A 71 5.04 -8.38 -5.32
CA CYS A 71 4.83 -9.71 -4.75
C CYS A 71 3.77 -9.68 -3.63
N GLU A 72 3.87 -8.76 -2.68
CA GLU A 72 2.87 -8.58 -1.62
C GLU A 72 1.46 -8.25 -2.18
N ALA A 73 1.39 -7.36 -3.16
CA ALA A 73 0.12 -7.04 -3.83
C ALA A 73 -0.49 -8.28 -4.52
N SER A 74 0.33 -9.07 -5.22
CA SER A 74 -0.13 -10.30 -5.89
C SER A 74 -0.64 -11.36 -4.89
N LEU A 75 0.02 -11.50 -3.74
CA LEU A 75 -0.43 -12.37 -2.65
C LEU A 75 -1.76 -11.89 -2.07
N GLY A 76 -1.90 -10.58 -1.85
CA GLY A 76 -3.13 -9.95 -1.37
C GLY A 76 -4.32 -10.17 -2.33
N LEU A 77 -4.10 -10.01 -3.64
CA LEU A 77 -5.13 -10.32 -4.64
C LEU A 77 -5.47 -11.82 -4.69
N ALA A 78 -4.50 -12.72 -4.58
CA ALA A 78 -4.75 -14.15 -4.57
C ALA A 78 -5.64 -14.57 -3.38
N ILE A 79 -5.40 -13.98 -2.19
CA ILE A 79 -6.24 -14.17 -1.01
C ILE A 79 -7.65 -13.63 -1.27
N LEU A 80 -7.78 -12.41 -1.82
CA LEU A 80 -9.08 -11.85 -2.17
C LEU A 80 -9.87 -12.80 -3.07
N VAL A 81 -9.29 -13.28 -4.18
CA VAL A 81 -9.96 -14.19 -5.11
C VAL A 81 -10.42 -15.48 -4.42
N SER A 82 -9.65 -15.99 -3.46
CA SER A 82 -10.04 -17.18 -2.69
C SER A 82 -11.27 -16.93 -1.80
N ILE A 83 -11.39 -15.74 -1.21
CA ILE A 83 -12.53 -15.33 -0.37
C ILE A 83 -13.79 -15.16 -1.22
N ILE A 84 -13.67 -14.51 -2.39
CA ILE A 84 -14.78 -14.32 -3.32
C ILE A 84 -15.34 -15.66 -3.79
N ARG A 85 -14.47 -16.64 -4.08
CA ARG A 85 -14.89 -17.99 -4.46
C ARG A 85 -15.58 -18.78 -3.33
N ALA A 86 -15.22 -18.53 -2.07
CA ALA A 86 -15.78 -19.23 -0.92
C ALA A 86 -17.13 -18.62 -0.47
N ASN A 87 -17.21 -17.29 -0.40
CA ASN A 87 -18.34 -16.58 0.22
C ASN A 87 -19.23 -15.85 -0.80
N GLY A 88 -18.84 -15.80 -2.08
CA GLY A 88 -19.57 -15.12 -3.16
C GLY A 88 -19.63 -13.60 -3.02
N ASN A 89 -18.96 -13.00 -2.03
CA ASN A 89 -19.08 -11.59 -1.70
C ASN A 89 -17.77 -10.99 -1.15
N ASP A 90 -17.50 -9.74 -1.48
CA ASP A 90 -16.22 -9.04 -1.21
C ASP A 90 -16.20 -8.32 0.15
N TYR A 91 -17.25 -8.51 0.95
CA TYR A 91 -17.40 -7.84 2.24
C TYR A 91 -16.65 -8.57 3.35
N VAL A 92 -15.92 -7.82 4.16
CA VAL A 92 -15.21 -8.33 5.34
C VAL A 92 -16.17 -9.00 6.33
N SER A 93 -17.42 -8.54 6.41
CA SER A 93 -18.45 -9.15 7.27
C SER A 93 -18.82 -10.58 6.89
N SER A 94 -18.72 -10.94 5.61
CA SER A 94 -19.02 -12.31 5.13
C SER A 94 -18.01 -13.34 5.63
N LEU A 95 -16.77 -12.94 5.90
CA LEU A 95 -15.74 -13.82 6.46
C LEU A 95 -16.14 -14.34 7.84
N PHE A 96 -16.71 -13.48 8.69
CA PHE A 96 -17.12 -13.84 10.05
C PHE A 96 -18.38 -14.72 10.10
N MET A 97 -19.21 -14.71 9.05
CA MET A 97 -20.45 -15.50 8.99
C MET A 97 -20.21 -16.98 8.63
N SER A 98 -19.05 -17.32 8.05
CA SER A 98 -18.69 -18.69 7.62
C SER A 98 -18.36 -19.68 8.77
N LYS A 99 -18.71 -19.34 10.02
CA LYS A 99 -18.36 -20.14 11.21
C LYS A 99 -19.53 -20.45 12.15
N PHE A 100 -20.75 -20.54 11.61
CA PHE A 100 -21.87 -21.23 12.25
C PHE A 100 -22.30 -22.43 11.41
#